data_AF-A0A7S2FRI2-F1
#
_entry.id   AF-A0A7S2FRI2-F1
#
_cell.length_a   1.000
_cell.length_b   1.000
_cell.length_c   1.000
_cell.angle_alpha   90.00
_cell.angle_beta   90.00
_cell.angle_gamma   90.00
#
_symmetry.space_group_name_H-M   'P 1'
#
loop_
_entity.id
_entity.type
_entity.pdbx_description
1 polymer ?
#
loop_
_entity_poly.entity_id
_entity_poly.type
_entity_poly.pdbx_seq_one_letter_code
_entity_poly.pdbx_strand_id
1 'polypeptide(L)'
;LKPFWLKLVLLRSLPEPQQPLPSLSGLVPPSPSGMARLLARALLCGAALRGAIAEENPAVACEGTAECEAPAADGGEEDVASLLSVRGAADVKPHLQPGACISEPEDYKTYWYYTAAGTEKPRCVDPSLWGSVYTCGDMTLYPRTAEKAWIFGQKDLYELLLVRNQFTKADPYKVSAAAFVIVGFGPPALDDSLKNLCLAVFKLPQGKPGLTPQKPTWDFWFTEMKQAGHVVDLNTQKRIKDSYDKQGLNINVLEIFGALTGCSVDDIETKPEEDAVKSCSVSAQAVYNGLGDLAQQGETCVDYFFTNAGPKTWSTSDAGDVRMMLWRCFDVNPYNTGIGKGWNSYPNPVPPVCKIPPNKQTNLDHYTGEEFVIANRPINTFVSPAWVPFPPVTAEQNSNYITNGFC
;
A
#
# COMPACT_ATOMS: atom_id res chain seq x y z
N LEU A 1 -1.02 27.75 50.34
CA LEU A 1 -1.07 28.69 49.18
C LEU A 1 -2.27 28.29 48.33
N LYS A 2 -3.18 29.24 48.10
CA LYS A 2 -4.53 29.06 47.53
C LYS A 2 -4.51 28.62 46.03
N PRO A 3 -5.58 27.94 45.56
CA PRO A 3 -5.84 27.59 44.17
C PRO A 3 -6.68 28.67 43.43
N PHE A 4 -6.59 28.73 42.11
CA PHE A 4 -7.37 29.62 41.22
C PHE A 4 -7.46 28.94 39.83
N TRP A 5 -8.54 28.87 39.04
CA TRP A 5 -9.99 29.06 39.18
C TRP A 5 -10.68 28.32 38.01
N LEU A 6 -11.94 27.97 38.21
CA LEU A 6 -12.92 27.41 37.29
C LEU A 6 -13.35 28.42 36.19
N LYS A 7 -13.78 27.95 35.01
CA LYS A 7 -14.93 28.57 34.29
C LYS A 7 -15.72 27.53 33.48
N LEU A 8 -16.88 27.19 34.05
CA LEU A 8 -18.07 26.69 33.37
C LEU A 8 -18.71 27.81 32.55
N VAL A 9 -19.30 27.49 31.40
CA VAL A 9 -20.43 28.24 30.82
C VAL A 9 -21.49 27.23 30.37
N LEU A 10 -22.69 27.36 30.95
CA LEU A 10 -23.93 26.65 30.61
C LEU A 10 -24.90 27.64 29.92
N LEU A 11 -25.58 27.13 28.90
CA LEU A 11 -26.96 27.39 28.45
C LEU A 11 -27.39 28.77 27.88
N ARG A 12 -27.81 28.74 26.60
CA ARG A 12 -29.09 29.30 26.07
C ARG A 12 -29.54 28.43 24.88
N SER A 13 -30.53 27.54 25.01
CA SER A 13 -31.97 27.67 24.67
C SER A 13 -32.33 28.37 23.34
N LEU A 14 -32.66 27.53 22.33
CA LEU A 14 -33.85 27.49 21.42
C LEU A 14 -34.23 28.72 20.55
N PRO A 15 -34.82 28.54 19.32
CA PRO A 15 -35.97 27.65 19.05
C PRO A 15 -35.97 26.81 17.76
N GLU A 16 -36.77 25.73 17.84
CA GLU A 16 -37.41 25.02 16.73
C GLU A 16 -38.18 25.96 15.79
N PRO A 17 -38.35 25.52 14.54
CA PRO A 17 -39.67 25.55 13.95
C PRO A 17 -40.11 24.17 13.47
N GLN A 18 -41.26 23.75 13.98
CA GLN A 18 -42.14 22.76 13.37
C GLN A 18 -42.62 23.28 12.01
N GLN A 19 -42.56 22.45 10.96
CA GLN A 19 -43.70 22.23 10.07
C GLN A 19 -43.67 20.80 9.49
N PRO A 20 -44.84 20.13 9.39
CA PRO A 20 -44.94 18.77 8.88
C PRO A 20 -45.03 18.76 7.36
N LEU A 21 -44.34 17.82 6.71
CA LEU A 21 -44.55 17.47 5.31
C LEU A 21 -45.24 16.09 5.22
N PRO A 22 -45.99 15.86 4.13
CA PRO A 22 -47.24 15.10 4.17
C PRO A 22 -47.06 13.59 4.15
N SER A 23 -48.08 12.92 4.66
CA SER A 23 -48.33 11.49 4.56
C SER A 23 -48.24 10.98 3.11
N LEU A 24 -47.21 10.18 2.82
CA LEU A 24 -47.20 9.28 1.67
C LEU A 24 -47.99 8.01 2.03
N SER A 25 -49.31 8.13 2.02
CA SER A 25 -50.21 6.99 1.88
C SER A 25 -50.27 6.66 0.39
N GLY A 26 -49.62 5.58 -0.04
CA GLY A 26 -49.79 5.08 -1.42
C GLY A 26 -48.54 4.48 -2.05
N LEU A 27 -47.97 3.43 -1.46
CA LEU A 27 -47.19 2.45 -2.21
C LEU A 27 -47.74 1.06 -1.92
N VAL A 28 -48.54 0.60 -2.87
CA VAL A 28 -48.98 -0.79 -3.01
C VAL A 28 -47.73 -1.64 -3.25
N PRO A 29 -47.52 -2.75 -2.51
CA PRO A 29 -46.42 -3.65 -2.80
C PRO A 29 -46.65 -4.32 -4.17
N PRO A 30 -45.63 -4.44 -5.05
CA PRO A 30 -45.79 -5.22 -6.26
C PRO A 30 -45.99 -6.70 -5.92
N SER A 31 -46.98 -7.28 -6.60
CA SER A 31 -47.38 -8.68 -6.59
C SER A 31 -46.21 -9.66 -6.82
N PRO A 32 -46.25 -10.88 -6.22
CA PRO A 32 -45.19 -11.88 -6.27
C PRO A 32 -45.10 -12.67 -7.61
N SER A 33 -45.28 -11.99 -8.74
CA SER A 33 -45.28 -12.64 -10.08
C SER A 33 -44.28 -12.04 -11.08
N GLY A 34 -43.36 -11.19 -10.64
CA GLY A 34 -42.27 -10.63 -11.47
C GLY A 34 -40.91 -11.36 -11.39
N MET A 35 -40.73 -12.29 -10.45
CA MET A 35 -39.42 -12.92 -10.15
C MET A 35 -39.18 -14.27 -10.85
N ALA A 36 -39.99 -14.60 -11.86
CA ALA A 36 -39.90 -15.87 -12.60
C ALA A 36 -39.41 -15.72 -14.06
N ARG A 37 -38.90 -14.55 -14.47
CA ARG A 37 -38.39 -14.33 -15.85
C ARG A 37 -36.95 -13.81 -15.97
N LEU A 38 -36.21 -13.72 -14.87
CA LEU A 38 -34.76 -13.42 -14.92
C LEU A 38 -33.85 -14.56 -14.42
N LEU A 39 -34.43 -15.70 -14.07
CA LEU A 39 -33.71 -16.91 -13.62
C LEU A 39 -33.70 -18.05 -14.66
N ALA A 40 -34.02 -17.75 -15.92
CA ALA A 40 -34.01 -18.70 -17.03
C ALA A 40 -32.94 -18.41 -18.11
N ARG A 41 -31.89 -17.65 -17.77
CA ARG A 41 -30.79 -17.32 -18.71
C ARG A 41 -29.37 -17.52 -18.19
N ALA A 42 -29.20 -18.07 -16.98
CA ALA A 42 -27.87 -18.32 -16.39
C ALA A 42 -27.57 -19.80 -16.11
N LEU A 43 -28.44 -20.72 -16.52
CA LEU A 43 -28.24 -22.16 -16.36
C LEU A 43 -28.59 -22.86 -17.67
N LEU A 44 -27.69 -22.73 -18.65
CA LEU A 44 -27.55 -23.59 -19.85
C LEU A 44 -26.46 -22.96 -20.74
N CYS A 45 -25.20 -23.35 -20.49
CA CYS A 45 -24.13 -23.53 -21.50
C CYS A 45 -22.77 -23.65 -20.80
N GLY A 46 -22.58 -24.76 -20.10
CA GLY A 46 -21.26 -25.38 -20.01
C GLY A 46 -21.12 -26.38 -21.16
N ALA A 47 -19.97 -26.36 -21.81
CA ALA A 47 -19.47 -27.31 -22.81
C ALA A 47 -20.14 -27.32 -24.21
N ALA A 48 -19.47 -26.70 -25.19
CA ALA A 48 -19.11 -27.32 -26.48
C ALA A 48 -18.52 -26.28 -27.46
N LEU A 49 -17.66 -26.77 -28.37
CA LEU A 49 -17.07 -26.14 -29.57
C LEU A 49 -15.90 -25.15 -29.29
N ARG A 50 -14.62 -25.43 -29.58
CA ARG A 50 -14.00 -26.12 -30.75
C ARG A 50 -14.63 -25.75 -32.08
N GLY A 51 -13.93 -24.86 -32.80
CA GLY A 51 -13.83 -24.94 -34.26
C GLY A 51 -14.61 -23.90 -35.06
N ALA A 52 -13.82 -22.99 -35.65
CA ALA A 52 -13.94 -22.46 -37.01
C ALA A 52 -14.94 -21.33 -37.34
N ILE A 53 -14.35 -20.39 -38.11
CA ILE A 53 -14.84 -19.47 -39.16
C ILE A 53 -14.62 -18.01 -38.71
N ALA A 54 -13.52 -17.33 -39.06
CA ALA A 54 -13.00 -16.89 -40.37
C ALA A 54 -13.73 -15.66 -40.96
N GLU A 55 -12.92 -14.79 -41.58
CA GLU A 55 -13.20 -13.51 -42.30
C GLU A 55 -13.36 -12.27 -41.40
N GLU A 56 -12.70 -11.12 -41.62
CA GLU A 56 -11.88 -10.59 -42.72
C GLU A 56 -11.18 -9.30 -42.23
N ASN A 57 -9.87 -9.11 -42.52
CA ASN A 57 -9.27 -7.84 -43.00
C ASN A 57 -7.72 -7.95 -43.11
N PRO A 58 -7.08 -7.16 -43.98
CA PRO A 58 -6.21 -7.70 -45.01
C PRO A 58 -4.73 -7.68 -44.63
N ALA A 59 -4.03 -8.63 -45.23
CA ALA A 59 -2.59 -8.76 -45.19
C ALA A 59 -1.86 -7.52 -45.73
N VAL A 60 -0.95 -6.97 -44.94
CA VAL A 60 0.27 -6.35 -45.46
C VAL A 60 1.30 -7.46 -45.60
N ALA A 61 1.71 -7.70 -46.85
CA ALA A 61 2.70 -8.70 -47.20
C ALA A 61 4.10 -8.28 -46.70
N CYS A 62 4.76 -9.17 -45.97
CA CYS A 62 6.21 -9.23 -45.85
C CYS A 62 6.64 -10.67 -46.17
N GLU A 63 6.98 -10.92 -47.44
CA GLU A 63 7.79 -12.08 -47.83
C GLU A 63 9.27 -11.67 -47.72
N GLY A 64 10.04 -12.37 -46.91
CA GLY A 64 11.48 -12.18 -46.82
C GLY A 64 12.06 -12.72 -45.52
N THR A 65 12.83 -13.79 -45.63
CA THR A 65 13.55 -14.47 -44.57
C THR A 65 14.46 -13.54 -43.75
N ALA A 66 14.08 -13.24 -42.51
CA ALA A 66 14.97 -12.97 -41.37
C ALA A 66 14.13 -12.96 -40.08
N GLU A 67 14.72 -13.52 -39.03
CA GLU A 67 14.28 -13.62 -37.63
C GLU A 67 13.27 -12.57 -37.16
N CYS A 68 12.07 -13.01 -36.75
CA CYS A 68 11.21 -12.26 -35.84
C CYS A 68 11.51 -12.74 -34.41
N GLU A 69 12.64 -12.31 -33.85
CA GLU A 69 12.80 -12.30 -32.39
C GLU A 69 11.92 -11.20 -31.82
N ALA A 70 11.07 -11.56 -30.85
CA ALA A 70 10.44 -10.56 -30.00
C ALA A 70 11.55 -9.74 -29.33
N PRO A 71 11.42 -8.41 -29.20
CA PRO A 71 12.45 -7.63 -28.51
C PRO A 71 12.55 -8.16 -27.08
N ALA A 72 13.69 -8.75 -26.76
CA ALA A 72 14.07 -8.98 -25.38
C ALA A 72 13.95 -7.63 -24.66
N ALA A 73 13.26 -7.63 -23.53
CA ALA A 73 13.34 -6.55 -22.57
C ALA A 73 14.77 -6.57 -22.01
N ASP A 74 15.71 -6.04 -22.78
CA ASP A 74 17.08 -5.80 -22.34
C ASP A 74 16.98 -4.66 -21.32
N GLY A 75 16.87 -5.06 -20.06
CA GLY A 75 17.03 -4.19 -18.90
C GLY A 75 18.49 -3.77 -18.83
N GLY A 76 18.94 -3.00 -19.83
CA GLY A 76 20.24 -2.39 -19.81
C GLY A 76 20.34 -1.54 -18.56
N GLU A 77 21.33 -1.82 -17.73
CA GLU A 77 21.99 -0.75 -17.00
C GLU A 77 22.31 0.30 -18.06
N GLU A 78 21.49 1.35 -18.17
CA GLU A 78 21.93 2.57 -18.81
C GLU A 78 23.22 2.94 -18.09
N ASP A 79 24.35 2.70 -18.78
CA ASP A 79 25.67 2.98 -18.27
C ASP A 79 25.60 4.36 -17.64
N VAL A 80 25.89 4.45 -16.34
CA VAL A 80 25.83 5.72 -15.62
C VAL A 80 26.71 6.74 -16.35
N ALA A 81 27.78 6.29 -17.02
CA ALA A 81 28.58 7.12 -17.91
C ALA A 81 27.82 7.60 -19.15
N SER A 82 26.91 6.82 -19.74
CA SER A 82 26.04 7.22 -20.86
C SER A 82 24.97 8.23 -20.43
N LEU A 83 24.30 8.04 -19.29
CA LEU A 83 23.38 9.04 -18.71
C LEU A 83 24.10 10.36 -18.36
N LEU A 84 25.34 10.27 -17.89
CA LEU A 84 26.21 11.43 -17.64
C LEU A 84 26.83 12.02 -18.92
N SER A 85 26.86 11.27 -20.03
CA SER A 85 27.45 11.68 -21.32
C SER A 85 26.42 12.32 -22.26
N VAL A 86 25.17 11.85 -22.27
CA VAL A 86 24.09 12.39 -23.12
C VAL A 86 23.66 13.80 -22.66
N ARG A 87 23.83 14.12 -21.38
CA ARG A 87 23.78 15.51 -20.89
C ARG A 87 25.19 16.08 -20.95
N GLY A 88 25.53 16.78 -22.02
CA GLY A 88 26.85 17.40 -22.23
C GLY A 88 27.43 17.94 -20.92
N ALA A 89 28.57 17.41 -20.52
CA ALA A 89 29.24 17.57 -19.22
C ALA A 89 29.68 19.01 -18.86
N ALA A 90 29.19 20.03 -19.56
CA ALA A 90 29.65 21.41 -19.43
C ALA A 90 28.71 22.31 -18.60
N ASP A 91 27.48 21.91 -18.27
CA ASP A 91 26.54 22.83 -17.57
C ASP A 91 25.61 22.21 -16.52
N VAL A 92 25.80 20.94 -16.14
CA VAL A 92 25.15 20.41 -14.92
C VAL A 92 25.95 20.88 -13.71
N LYS A 93 25.88 22.20 -13.43
CA LYS A 93 26.28 22.72 -12.12
C LYS A 93 25.47 21.98 -11.05
N PRO A 94 26.04 21.74 -9.85
CA PRO A 94 25.26 21.21 -8.75
C PRO A 94 24.13 22.21 -8.47
N HIS A 95 22.89 21.84 -8.81
CA HIS A 95 21.71 22.71 -8.69
C HIS A 95 21.39 23.07 -7.24
N LEU A 96 22.00 22.39 -6.27
CA LEU A 96 21.77 22.60 -4.85
C LEU A 96 23.00 23.21 -4.17
N GLN A 97 22.80 24.39 -3.60
CA GLN A 97 23.76 25.06 -2.70
C GLN A 97 24.27 24.06 -1.64
N PRO A 98 25.58 23.95 -1.38
CA PRO A 98 26.12 23.07 -0.34
C PRO A 98 25.37 23.23 0.99
N GLY A 99 24.86 22.13 1.55
CA GLY A 99 24.14 22.12 2.84
C GLY A 99 22.61 22.30 2.79
N ALA A 100 22.00 22.70 1.67
CA ALA A 100 20.54 22.67 1.49
C ALA A 100 19.96 21.23 1.51
N CYS A 101 18.66 21.01 1.75
CA CYS A 101 18.04 19.70 1.52
C CYS A 101 17.58 19.55 0.06
N ILE A 102 17.43 18.32 -0.42
CA ILE A 102 16.89 18.01 -1.74
C ILE A 102 15.39 18.37 -1.72
N SER A 103 14.97 19.33 -2.54
CA SER A 103 13.59 19.83 -2.55
C SER A 103 12.83 19.60 -3.86
N GLU A 104 13.50 19.13 -4.92
CA GLU A 104 12.87 18.83 -6.20
C GLU A 104 12.96 17.32 -6.51
N PRO A 105 11.90 16.71 -7.11
CA PRO A 105 11.93 15.30 -7.47
C PRO A 105 13.06 14.90 -8.43
N GLU A 106 13.35 15.73 -9.44
CA GLU A 106 14.44 15.47 -10.39
C GLU A 106 15.84 15.58 -9.74
N ASP A 107 15.99 16.47 -8.75
CA ASP A 107 17.21 16.53 -7.95
C ASP A 107 17.36 15.26 -7.11
N TYR A 108 16.28 14.74 -6.53
CA TYR A 108 16.30 13.47 -5.81
C TYR A 108 16.73 12.32 -6.72
N LYS A 109 16.14 12.22 -7.93
CA LYS A 109 16.54 11.24 -8.93
C LYS A 109 18.03 11.35 -9.27
N THR A 110 18.54 12.56 -9.44
CA THR A 110 19.96 12.79 -9.71
C THR A 110 20.83 12.31 -8.53
N TYR A 111 20.46 12.67 -7.30
CA TYR A 111 21.15 12.23 -6.08
C TYR A 111 21.11 10.72 -5.87
N TRP A 112 20.03 10.04 -6.27
CA TRP A 112 19.93 8.59 -6.23
C TRP A 112 21.07 7.91 -7.01
N TYR A 113 21.36 8.39 -8.22
CA TYR A 113 22.45 7.85 -9.05
C TYR A 113 23.83 8.25 -8.56
N TYR A 114 24.03 9.50 -8.10
CA TYR A 114 25.33 9.91 -7.54
C TYR A 114 25.68 9.18 -6.23
N THR A 115 24.67 8.92 -5.41
CA THR A 115 24.83 8.13 -4.18
C THR A 115 25.25 6.69 -4.51
N ALA A 116 24.66 6.10 -5.56
CA ALA A 116 25.07 4.79 -6.07
C ALA A 116 26.52 4.76 -6.57
N ALA A 117 26.93 5.78 -7.32
CA ALA A 117 28.31 5.92 -7.80
C ALA A 117 29.32 6.21 -6.66
N GLY A 118 28.83 6.55 -5.46
CA GLY A 118 29.66 6.96 -4.32
C GLY A 118 30.34 8.31 -4.53
N THR A 119 29.87 9.11 -5.49
CA THR A 119 30.37 10.46 -5.75
C THR A 119 29.75 11.48 -4.80
N GLU A 120 28.56 11.19 -4.28
CA GLU A 120 27.85 12.01 -3.29
C GLU A 120 27.48 11.18 -2.07
N LYS A 121 27.42 11.84 -0.91
CA LYS A 121 26.86 11.24 0.30
C LYS A 121 25.34 11.45 0.35
N PRO A 122 24.60 10.56 1.02
CA PRO A 122 23.19 10.77 1.32
C PRO A 122 22.97 12.16 1.94
N ARG A 123 21.92 12.85 1.47
CA ARG A 123 21.63 14.24 1.81
C ARG A 123 20.20 14.36 2.32
N CYS A 124 19.95 15.30 3.24
CA CYS A 124 18.60 15.52 3.75
C CYS A 124 17.61 15.81 2.62
N VAL A 125 16.35 15.43 2.85
CA VAL A 125 15.22 15.59 1.91
C VAL A 125 14.25 16.60 2.51
N ASP A 126 13.72 17.49 1.69
CA ASP A 126 12.77 18.53 2.09
C ASP A 126 11.38 17.93 2.45
N PRO A 127 10.66 18.47 3.45
CA PRO A 127 9.35 17.95 3.86
C PRO A 127 8.26 18.02 2.78
N SER A 128 8.47 18.78 1.70
CA SER A 128 7.53 18.87 0.58
C SER A 128 7.61 17.68 -0.38
N LEU A 129 8.65 16.85 -0.30
CA LEU A 129 8.81 15.66 -1.14
C LEU A 129 8.14 14.44 -0.53
N TRP A 130 7.46 13.70 -1.41
CA TRP A 130 6.76 12.47 -1.12
C TRP A 130 7.22 11.37 -2.08
N GLY A 131 7.11 10.13 -1.64
CA GLY A 131 7.43 8.97 -2.46
C GLY A 131 6.36 7.89 -2.42
N SER A 132 6.36 7.05 -3.44
CA SER A 132 5.62 5.79 -3.49
C SER A 132 6.39 4.79 -4.34
N VAL A 133 6.34 3.52 -3.96
CA VAL A 133 6.76 2.42 -4.84
C VAL A 133 5.59 2.03 -5.73
N TYR A 134 5.85 1.71 -6.99
CA TYR A 134 4.86 1.30 -7.97
C TYR A 134 5.51 0.51 -9.11
N THR A 135 4.73 -0.15 -9.96
CA THR A 135 5.23 -0.81 -11.17
C THR A 135 5.63 0.21 -12.23
N CYS A 136 6.87 0.17 -12.71
CA CYS A 136 7.36 1.08 -13.73
C CYS A 136 6.47 1.02 -14.99
N GLY A 137 6.07 2.19 -15.49
CA GLY A 137 5.19 2.33 -16.65
C GLY A 137 3.70 2.41 -16.31
N ASP A 138 3.30 2.07 -15.08
CA ASP A 138 1.90 2.23 -14.67
C ASP A 138 1.50 3.71 -14.61
N MET A 139 0.23 3.97 -14.92
CA MET A 139 -0.34 5.33 -14.92
C MET A 139 -0.85 5.77 -13.54
N THR A 140 -0.94 4.86 -12.57
CA THR A 140 -1.42 5.08 -11.19
C THR A 140 -0.41 4.47 -10.21
N LEU A 141 -0.37 4.95 -8.96
CA LEU A 141 0.54 4.38 -7.95
C LEU A 141 0.17 2.95 -7.57
N TYR A 142 -1.13 2.64 -7.57
CA TYR A 142 -1.71 1.34 -7.25
C TYR A 142 -2.72 0.97 -8.34
N PRO A 143 -3.14 -0.32 -8.46
CA PRO A 143 -4.19 -0.73 -9.39
C PRO A 143 -5.43 0.16 -9.30
N ARG A 144 -6.12 0.41 -10.42
CA ARG A 144 -7.27 1.34 -10.46
C ARG A 144 -8.43 0.94 -9.54
N THR A 145 -8.48 -0.32 -9.13
CA THR A 145 -9.42 -0.84 -8.14
C THR A 145 -9.12 -0.27 -6.74
N ALA A 146 -7.84 -0.04 -6.41
CA ALA A 146 -7.43 0.53 -5.14
C ALA A 146 -7.92 1.97 -5.00
N GLU A 147 -8.61 2.25 -3.91
CA GLU A 147 -9.11 3.59 -3.61
C GLU A 147 -8.10 4.47 -2.90
N LYS A 148 -7.20 3.84 -2.14
CA LYS A 148 -6.12 4.51 -1.43
C LYS A 148 -4.78 4.12 -2.02
N ALA A 149 -3.84 5.04 -1.97
CA ALA A 149 -2.44 4.81 -2.28
C ALA A 149 -1.60 5.11 -1.05
N TRP A 150 -0.72 4.17 -0.69
CA TRP A 150 0.27 4.37 0.36
C TRP A 150 1.43 5.21 -0.18
N ILE A 151 1.79 6.23 0.58
CA ILE A 151 2.90 7.13 0.29
C ILE A 151 3.75 7.33 1.54
N PHE A 152 4.98 7.75 1.35
CA PHE A 152 5.94 8.00 2.43
C PHE A 152 6.61 9.36 2.26
N GLY A 153 7.14 9.88 3.36
CA GLY A 153 7.61 11.25 3.45
C GLY A 153 9.12 11.41 3.30
N GLN A 154 9.61 12.60 3.68
CA GLN A 154 11.03 12.97 3.64
C GLN A 154 11.96 11.98 4.35
N LYS A 155 11.50 11.36 5.45
CA LYS A 155 12.33 10.50 6.28
C LYS A 155 12.65 9.22 5.53
N ASP A 156 11.64 8.57 4.99
CA ASP A 156 11.77 7.35 4.19
C ASP A 156 12.58 7.59 2.92
N LEU A 157 12.35 8.72 2.24
CA LEU A 157 13.17 9.12 1.09
C LEU A 157 14.65 9.28 1.47
N TYR A 158 14.96 9.88 2.62
CA TYR A 158 16.33 9.95 3.10
C TYR A 158 16.91 8.57 3.45
N GLU A 159 16.12 7.70 4.10
CA GLU A 159 16.52 6.33 4.44
C GLU A 159 16.79 5.48 3.19
N LEU A 160 16.01 5.67 2.12
CA LEU A 160 16.26 5.06 0.82
C LEU A 160 17.61 5.49 0.22
N LEU A 161 18.02 6.76 0.36
CA LEU A 161 19.37 7.20 -0.02
C LEU A 161 20.47 6.55 0.83
N LEU A 162 20.24 6.36 2.14
CA LEU A 162 21.19 5.66 3.02
C LEU A 162 21.38 4.21 2.58
N VAL A 163 20.28 3.51 2.33
CA VAL A 163 20.26 2.11 1.84
C VAL A 163 20.93 2.02 0.46
N ARG A 164 20.64 2.94 -0.45
CA ARG A 164 21.29 3.03 -1.77
C ARG A 164 22.80 3.16 -1.61
N ASN A 165 23.27 4.06 -0.75
CA ASN A 165 24.70 4.25 -0.51
C ASN A 165 25.37 3.00 0.08
N GLN A 166 24.67 2.31 0.98
CA GLN A 166 25.20 1.13 1.66
C GLN A 166 25.35 -0.06 0.72
N PHE A 167 24.30 -0.40 -0.03
CA PHE A 167 24.25 -1.67 -0.73
C PHE A 167 24.77 -1.62 -2.16
N THR A 168 24.70 -0.48 -2.87
CA THR A 168 24.98 -0.44 -4.32
C THR A 168 26.35 -1.01 -4.71
N LYS A 169 27.39 -0.85 -3.88
CA LYS A 169 28.73 -1.35 -4.19
C LYS A 169 28.90 -2.86 -4.02
N ALA A 170 28.14 -3.46 -3.10
CA ALA A 170 28.29 -4.87 -2.75
C ALA A 170 27.23 -5.73 -3.42
N ASP A 171 25.99 -5.24 -3.43
CA ASP A 171 24.83 -5.94 -3.96
C ASP A 171 23.70 -4.92 -4.24
N PRO A 172 23.59 -4.38 -5.47
CA PRO A 172 22.58 -3.37 -5.80
C PRO A 172 21.15 -3.89 -5.68
N TYR A 173 20.92 -5.20 -5.76
CA TYR A 173 19.60 -5.81 -5.69
C TYR A 173 19.01 -5.78 -4.27
N LYS A 174 19.87 -5.73 -3.23
CA LYS A 174 19.43 -5.48 -1.85
C LYS A 174 18.74 -4.13 -1.67
N VAL A 175 19.00 -3.15 -2.52
CA VAL A 175 18.33 -1.84 -2.48
C VAL A 175 16.82 -1.99 -2.69
N SER A 176 16.42 -2.85 -3.62
CA SER A 176 15.02 -3.08 -3.95
C SER A 176 14.30 -3.78 -2.80
N ALA A 177 14.88 -4.86 -2.25
CA ALA A 177 14.31 -5.56 -1.09
C ALA A 177 14.23 -4.64 0.15
N ALA A 178 15.28 -3.87 0.42
CA ALA A 178 15.31 -2.92 1.52
C ALA A 178 14.28 -1.79 1.36
N ALA A 179 14.06 -1.31 0.13
CA ALA A 179 13.04 -0.30 -0.13
C ALA A 179 11.63 -0.80 0.23
N PHE A 180 11.33 -2.06 -0.07
CA PHE A 180 10.05 -2.68 0.30
C PHE A 180 9.87 -2.75 1.80
N VAL A 181 10.91 -3.14 2.53
CA VAL A 181 10.84 -3.19 3.99
C VAL A 181 10.60 -1.80 4.58
N ILE A 182 11.33 -0.76 4.10
CA ILE A 182 11.14 0.64 4.55
C ILE A 182 9.69 1.08 4.36
N VAL A 183 9.12 0.79 3.18
CA VAL A 183 7.77 1.24 2.82
C VAL A 183 6.67 0.29 3.29
N GLY A 184 7.00 -0.64 4.19
CA GLY A 184 6.03 -1.47 4.92
C GLY A 184 5.63 -2.78 4.24
N PHE A 185 6.27 -3.19 3.13
CA PHE A 185 5.95 -4.42 2.41
C PHE A 185 6.91 -5.57 2.78
N GLY A 186 6.34 -6.75 3.08
CA GLY A 186 7.11 -7.94 3.43
C GLY A 186 7.33 -8.92 2.26
N PRO A 187 8.20 -9.92 2.42
CA PRO A 187 8.66 -10.90 1.44
C PRO A 187 7.76 -11.95 0.81
N PRO A 188 6.51 -12.18 1.25
CA PRO A 188 5.55 -12.82 0.34
C PRO A 188 5.30 -11.97 -0.91
N ALA A 189 5.43 -10.63 -0.81
CA ALA A 189 5.36 -9.69 -1.92
C ALA A 189 6.68 -9.54 -2.70
N LEU A 190 7.58 -10.52 -2.61
CA LEU A 190 8.83 -10.52 -3.36
C LEU A 190 9.02 -11.75 -4.27
N ASP A 191 8.07 -12.70 -4.25
CA ASP A 191 7.97 -13.76 -5.26
C ASP A 191 7.45 -13.15 -6.58
N ASP A 192 8.38 -12.81 -7.47
CA ASP A 192 8.20 -12.21 -8.81
C ASP A 192 7.56 -10.80 -8.88
N SER A 193 6.93 -10.34 -7.81
CA SER A 193 6.32 -9.00 -7.68
C SER A 193 7.35 -7.87 -7.58
N LEU A 194 8.64 -8.18 -7.43
CA LEU A 194 9.74 -7.22 -7.47
C LEU A 194 10.20 -6.82 -8.88
N LYS A 195 9.67 -7.47 -9.92
CA LYS A 195 10.07 -7.17 -11.30
C LYS A 195 9.53 -5.82 -11.73
N ASN A 196 10.38 -5.02 -12.40
CA ASN A 196 9.98 -3.77 -13.04
C ASN A 196 9.36 -2.74 -12.07
N LEU A 197 9.98 -2.51 -10.93
CA LEU A 197 9.50 -1.55 -9.94
C LEU A 197 10.25 -0.23 -9.98
N CYS A 198 9.51 0.84 -9.70
CA CYS A 198 10.01 2.20 -9.67
C CYS A 198 9.64 2.87 -8.35
N LEU A 199 10.51 3.76 -7.91
CA LEU A 199 10.22 4.79 -6.94
C LEU A 199 9.72 6.03 -7.69
N ALA A 200 8.47 6.40 -7.47
CA ALA A 200 7.95 7.71 -7.83
C ALA A 200 8.31 8.69 -6.71
N VAL A 201 8.96 9.81 -7.05
CA VAL A 201 9.17 10.94 -6.14
C VAL A 201 8.41 12.13 -6.70
N PHE A 202 7.66 12.83 -5.86
CA PHE A 202 6.78 13.90 -6.33
C PHE A 202 6.47 14.90 -5.23
N LYS A 203 5.86 16.01 -5.63
CA LYS A 203 5.20 16.95 -4.72
C LYS A 203 3.69 16.77 -4.80
N LEU A 204 3.03 16.86 -3.65
CA LEU A 204 1.57 16.81 -3.60
C LEU A 204 0.98 18.17 -3.98
N PRO A 205 -0.07 18.21 -4.82
CA PRO A 205 -0.75 19.45 -5.16
C PRO A 205 -1.51 19.99 -3.95
N GLN A 206 -1.27 21.26 -3.61
CA GLN A 206 -1.95 21.91 -2.49
C GLN A 206 -3.44 22.08 -2.75
N GLY A 207 -4.26 21.88 -1.71
CA GLY A 207 -5.71 22.15 -1.74
C GLY A 207 -6.54 21.20 -2.59
N LYS A 208 -5.98 20.12 -3.16
CA LYS A 208 -6.76 19.12 -3.89
C LYS A 208 -7.40 18.11 -2.93
N PRO A 209 -8.73 17.92 -2.98
CA PRO A 209 -9.43 16.93 -2.14
C PRO A 209 -8.86 15.52 -2.33
N GLY A 210 -8.69 14.80 -1.22
CA GLY A 210 -8.15 13.43 -1.20
C GLY A 210 -6.65 13.31 -1.41
N LEU A 211 -5.92 14.40 -1.69
CA LEU A 211 -4.46 14.41 -1.84
C LEU A 211 -3.74 15.03 -0.64
N THR A 212 -4.45 15.23 0.47
CA THR A 212 -3.84 15.59 1.76
C THR A 212 -3.44 14.30 2.47
N PRO A 213 -2.14 14.07 2.74
CA PRO A 213 -1.66 12.87 3.42
C PRO A 213 -2.37 12.67 4.74
N GLN A 214 -2.94 11.48 4.94
CA GLN A 214 -3.55 11.06 6.20
C GLN A 214 -2.70 9.97 6.81
N LYS A 215 -2.48 10.02 8.12
CA LYS A 215 -1.86 8.90 8.83
C LYS A 215 -2.89 7.77 8.96
N PRO A 216 -2.57 6.53 8.55
CA PRO A 216 -3.50 5.40 8.56
C PRO A 216 -3.72 4.86 9.98
N THR A 217 -4.18 5.72 10.88
CA THR A 217 -4.49 5.35 12.27
C THR A 217 -5.81 4.60 12.36
N TRP A 218 -6.03 3.85 13.45
CA TRP A 218 -7.35 3.20 13.66
C TRP A 218 -8.50 4.21 13.68
N ASP A 219 -8.30 5.38 14.31
CA ASP A 219 -9.31 6.45 14.34
C ASP A 219 -9.60 6.98 12.92
N PHE A 220 -8.57 7.09 12.07
CA PHE A 220 -8.73 7.46 10.66
C PHE A 220 -9.60 6.43 9.93
N TRP A 221 -9.27 5.14 9.99
CA TRP A 221 -10.03 4.10 9.29
C TRP A 221 -11.49 4.02 9.75
N PHE A 222 -11.74 4.08 11.07
CA PHE A 222 -13.11 4.09 11.59
C PHE A 222 -13.88 5.35 11.21
N THR A 223 -13.20 6.50 11.12
CA THR A 223 -13.81 7.74 10.64
C THR A 223 -14.15 7.66 9.16
N GLU A 224 -13.24 7.13 8.33
CA GLU A 224 -13.44 6.95 6.90
C GLU A 224 -14.66 6.05 6.64
N MET A 225 -14.70 4.88 7.28
CA MET A 225 -15.85 3.97 7.18
C MET A 225 -17.16 4.63 7.64
N LYS A 226 -17.12 5.41 8.73
CA LYS A 226 -18.30 6.14 9.22
C LYS A 226 -18.79 7.18 8.22
N GLN A 227 -17.89 7.86 7.51
CA GLN A 227 -18.26 8.82 6.46
C GLN A 227 -18.93 8.13 5.27
N ALA A 228 -18.55 6.89 4.96
CA ALA A 228 -19.21 6.03 3.98
C ALA A 228 -20.52 5.38 4.48
N GLY A 229 -20.92 5.64 5.74
CA GLY A 229 -22.16 5.09 6.32
C GLY A 229 -21.99 3.75 7.04
N HIS A 230 -20.76 3.27 7.21
CA HIS A 230 -20.44 2.04 7.92
C HIS A 230 -20.02 2.32 9.36
N VAL A 231 -20.68 1.67 10.32
CA VAL A 231 -20.40 1.89 11.75
C VAL A 231 -19.90 0.59 12.38
N VAL A 232 -18.61 0.57 12.74
CA VAL A 232 -18.05 -0.47 13.62
C VAL A 232 -18.51 -0.19 15.05
N ASP A 233 -18.89 -1.23 15.81
CA ASP A 233 -19.27 -1.06 17.22
C ASP A 233 -18.14 -0.43 18.06
N LEU A 234 -18.50 0.43 19.01
CA LEU A 234 -17.53 1.15 19.84
C LEU A 234 -16.64 0.21 20.66
N ASN A 235 -17.17 -0.92 21.16
CA ASN A 235 -16.36 -1.89 21.90
C ASN A 235 -15.38 -2.61 20.96
N THR A 236 -15.78 -2.87 19.72
CA THR A 236 -14.91 -3.45 18.69
C THR A 236 -13.79 -2.49 18.33
N GLN A 237 -14.10 -1.22 18.05
CA GLN A 237 -13.10 -0.18 17.80
C GLN A 237 -12.11 -0.07 18.97
N LYS A 238 -12.65 -0.01 20.20
CA LYS A 238 -11.84 0.03 21.42
C LYS A 238 -10.96 -1.19 21.56
N ARG A 239 -11.47 -2.41 21.32
CA ARG A 239 -10.70 -3.65 21.42
C ARG A 239 -9.52 -3.64 20.45
N ILE A 240 -9.73 -3.24 19.19
CA ILE A 240 -8.66 -3.12 18.20
C ILE A 240 -7.64 -2.08 18.69
N LYS A 241 -8.07 -0.85 18.94
CA LYS A 241 -7.18 0.26 19.35
C LYS A 241 -6.37 -0.07 20.60
N ASP A 242 -7.04 -0.53 21.66
CA ASP A 242 -6.40 -0.92 22.92
C ASP A 242 -5.36 -2.04 22.70
N SER A 243 -5.55 -2.94 21.73
CA SER A 243 -4.61 -4.05 21.49
C SER A 243 -3.28 -3.56 20.91
N TYR A 244 -3.32 -2.50 20.10
CA TYR A 244 -2.14 -1.86 19.54
C TYR A 244 -1.54 -0.80 20.47
N ASP A 245 -2.37 -0.05 21.22
CA ASP A 245 -1.90 1.03 22.10
C ASP A 245 -1.25 0.53 23.40
N LYS A 246 -1.78 -0.55 24.02
CA LYS A 246 -1.46 -0.93 25.40
C LYS A 246 -0.01 -1.31 25.67
N GLN A 247 0.76 -1.69 24.65
CA GLN A 247 2.13 -2.17 24.85
C GLN A 247 3.18 -1.37 24.05
N GLY A 248 2.78 -0.23 23.48
CA GLY A 248 3.68 0.74 22.84
C GLY A 248 4.46 0.17 21.65
N LEU A 249 5.63 0.75 21.36
CA LEU A 249 6.44 0.40 20.19
C LEU A 249 7.28 -0.88 20.35
N ASN A 250 7.16 -1.63 21.44
CA ASN A 250 7.94 -2.85 21.65
C ASN A 250 7.15 -4.14 21.34
N ILE A 251 6.01 -4.01 20.65
CA ILE A 251 5.15 -5.13 20.29
C ILE A 251 5.50 -5.68 18.92
N ASN A 252 5.46 -7.01 18.80
CA ASN A 252 5.36 -7.67 17.51
C ASN A 252 3.92 -7.49 16.97
N VAL A 253 3.78 -6.70 15.91
CA VAL A 253 2.48 -6.39 15.30
C VAL A 253 1.72 -7.64 14.88
N LEU A 254 2.44 -8.69 14.46
CA LEU A 254 1.82 -9.96 14.10
C LEU A 254 1.23 -10.70 15.29
N GLU A 255 1.79 -10.57 16.49
CA GLU A 255 1.22 -11.18 17.69
C GLU A 255 -0.13 -10.55 18.03
N ILE A 256 -0.27 -9.23 17.89
CA ILE A 256 -1.58 -8.57 18.05
C ILE A 256 -2.54 -9.03 16.97
N PHE A 257 -2.08 -9.04 15.71
CA PHE A 257 -2.89 -9.47 14.59
C PHE A 257 -3.42 -10.89 14.83
N GLY A 258 -2.53 -11.84 15.13
CA GLY A 258 -2.88 -13.23 15.45
C GLY A 258 -3.79 -13.35 16.68
N ALA A 259 -3.59 -12.55 17.72
CA ALA A 259 -4.48 -12.54 18.89
C ALA A 259 -5.90 -12.04 18.58
N LEU A 260 -6.05 -11.12 17.62
CA LEU A 260 -7.36 -10.64 17.19
C LEU A 260 -8.04 -11.63 16.24
N THR A 261 -7.33 -12.12 15.24
CA THR A 261 -7.89 -12.91 14.11
C THR A 261 -7.81 -14.42 14.32
N GLY A 262 -7.06 -14.87 15.33
CA GLY A 262 -6.78 -16.28 15.58
C GLY A 262 -5.76 -16.90 14.62
N CYS A 263 -5.07 -16.11 13.79
CA CYS A 263 -4.03 -16.60 12.89
C CYS A 263 -2.76 -17.02 13.65
N SER A 264 -2.05 -18.01 13.12
CA SER A 264 -0.69 -18.34 13.56
C SER A 264 0.29 -17.26 13.07
N VAL A 265 1.09 -16.71 13.99
CA VAL A 265 2.12 -15.70 13.66
C VAL A 265 3.12 -16.27 12.66
N ASP A 266 3.63 -17.48 12.93
CA ASP A 266 4.60 -18.16 12.06
C ASP A 266 4.06 -18.35 10.65
N ASP A 267 2.76 -18.68 10.52
CA ASP A 267 2.13 -18.89 9.21
C ASP A 267 2.00 -17.56 8.44
N ILE A 268 1.61 -16.48 9.13
CA ILE A 268 1.53 -15.14 8.53
C ILE A 268 2.90 -14.62 8.09
N GLU A 269 3.96 -14.97 8.82
CA GLU A 269 5.32 -14.52 8.52
C GLU A 269 5.98 -15.30 7.37
N THR A 270 5.71 -16.61 7.28
CA THR A 270 6.50 -17.53 6.45
C THR A 270 5.77 -18.12 5.25
N LYS A 271 4.44 -18.05 5.20
CA LYS A 271 3.64 -18.65 4.12
C LYS A 271 3.03 -17.60 3.21
N PRO A 272 2.73 -17.95 1.94
CA PRO A 272 1.88 -17.13 1.08
C PRO A 272 0.54 -16.80 1.75
N GLU A 273 -0.03 -15.63 1.44
CA GLU A 273 -1.24 -15.09 2.08
C GLU A 273 -2.39 -16.11 2.13
N GLU A 274 -2.67 -16.77 1.00
CA GLU A 274 -3.74 -17.77 0.87
C GLU A 274 -3.54 -19.02 1.76
N ASP A 275 -2.29 -19.39 2.03
CA ASP A 275 -1.96 -20.50 2.91
C ASP A 275 -1.93 -20.07 4.38
N ALA A 276 -1.41 -18.88 4.66
CA ALA A 276 -1.33 -18.33 6.00
C ALA A 276 -2.73 -18.18 6.64
N VAL A 277 -3.71 -17.75 5.84
CA VAL A 277 -5.10 -17.56 6.29
C VAL A 277 -5.73 -18.85 6.80
N LYS A 278 -5.32 -20.03 6.31
CA LYS A 278 -5.86 -21.32 6.78
C LYS A 278 -5.63 -21.57 8.27
N SER A 279 -4.67 -20.86 8.87
CA SER A 279 -4.38 -20.92 10.32
C SER A 279 -5.28 -20.04 11.17
N CYS A 280 -6.05 -19.13 10.57
CA CYS A 280 -6.88 -18.15 11.27
C CYS A 280 -8.15 -18.75 11.89
N SER A 281 -8.88 -17.96 12.68
CA SER A 281 -10.21 -18.36 13.15
C SER A 281 -11.15 -18.62 11.97
N VAL A 282 -12.17 -19.47 12.17
CA VAL A 282 -13.16 -19.79 11.13
C VAL A 282 -13.86 -18.53 10.61
N SER A 283 -14.15 -17.57 11.47
CA SER A 283 -14.79 -16.31 11.07
C SER A 283 -13.85 -15.44 10.24
N ALA A 284 -12.58 -15.30 10.65
CA ALA A 284 -11.58 -14.54 9.92
C ALA A 284 -11.28 -15.17 8.54
N GLN A 285 -11.18 -16.50 8.47
CA GLN A 285 -11.09 -17.22 7.19
C GLN A 285 -12.29 -16.92 6.29
N ALA A 286 -13.49 -16.90 6.85
CA ALA A 286 -14.69 -16.57 6.09
C ALA A 286 -14.61 -15.13 5.54
N VAL A 287 -14.19 -14.15 6.36
CA VAL A 287 -14.00 -12.75 5.93
C VAL A 287 -13.03 -12.66 4.76
N TYR A 288 -11.83 -13.23 4.94
CA TYR A 288 -10.79 -13.19 3.92
C TYR A 288 -11.27 -13.77 2.58
N ASN A 289 -11.85 -14.98 2.63
CA ASN A 289 -12.30 -15.69 1.43
C ASN A 289 -13.52 -15.00 0.78
N GLY A 290 -14.47 -14.52 1.59
CA GLY A 290 -15.68 -13.88 1.07
C GLY A 290 -15.44 -12.50 0.44
N LEU A 291 -14.34 -11.83 0.81
CA LEU A 291 -13.90 -10.58 0.21
C LEU A 291 -12.93 -10.77 -0.97
N GLY A 292 -12.64 -12.03 -1.36
CA GLY A 292 -11.61 -12.42 -2.33
C GLY A 292 -11.53 -11.53 -3.57
N ASP A 293 -12.58 -11.53 -4.41
CA ASP A 293 -12.64 -10.79 -5.68
C ASP A 293 -12.77 -9.27 -5.51
N LEU A 294 -13.16 -8.84 -4.31
CA LEU A 294 -13.32 -7.43 -3.95
C LEU A 294 -12.07 -6.87 -3.27
N ALA A 295 -11.05 -7.69 -3.06
CA ALA A 295 -9.80 -7.25 -2.46
C ALA A 295 -9.26 -6.03 -3.20
N GLN A 296 -8.78 -5.05 -2.43
CA GLN A 296 -8.28 -3.79 -2.96
C GLN A 296 -9.33 -2.95 -3.71
N GLN A 297 -10.64 -3.22 -3.61
CA GLN A 297 -11.70 -2.32 -4.11
C GLN A 297 -12.21 -1.34 -3.04
N GLY A 298 -11.44 -1.14 -1.95
CA GLY A 298 -11.70 -0.15 -0.90
C GLY A 298 -13.12 -0.19 -0.31
N GLU A 299 -13.87 0.90 -0.41
CA GLU A 299 -15.26 1.05 0.01
C GLU A 299 -16.15 -0.05 -0.53
N THR A 300 -15.98 -0.51 -1.78
CA THR A 300 -16.80 -1.63 -2.31
C THR A 300 -16.54 -2.94 -1.55
N CYS A 301 -15.29 -3.15 -1.11
CA CYS A 301 -14.93 -4.29 -0.26
C CYS A 301 -15.53 -4.15 1.14
N VAL A 302 -15.50 -2.94 1.71
CA VAL A 302 -16.12 -2.63 3.01
C VAL A 302 -17.64 -2.79 2.96
N ASP A 303 -18.29 -2.26 1.92
CA ASP A 303 -19.72 -2.38 1.65
C ASP A 303 -20.16 -3.84 1.71
N TYR A 304 -19.41 -4.73 1.06
CA TYR A 304 -19.72 -6.15 1.03
C TYR A 304 -19.64 -6.79 2.43
N PHE A 305 -18.63 -6.43 3.22
CA PHE A 305 -18.50 -6.87 4.60
C PHE A 305 -19.69 -6.42 5.46
N PHE A 306 -20.09 -5.15 5.36
CA PHE A 306 -21.16 -4.55 6.18
C PHE A 306 -22.57 -4.93 5.75
N THR A 307 -22.79 -5.19 4.46
CA THR A 307 -24.09 -5.68 3.95
C THR A 307 -24.34 -7.15 4.28
N ASN A 308 -23.34 -7.83 4.88
CA ASN A 308 -23.39 -9.24 5.25
C ASN A 308 -23.75 -10.14 4.06
N ALA A 309 -23.27 -9.78 2.87
CA ALA A 309 -23.48 -10.53 1.64
C ALA A 309 -22.67 -11.84 1.59
N GLY A 310 -21.70 -11.99 2.49
CA GLY A 310 -20.89 -13.20 2.65
C GLY A 310 -21.47 -14.25 3.60
N PRO A 311 -20.65 -15.23 4.02
CA PRO A 311 -21.07 -16.27 4.95
C PRO A 311 -21.56 -15.66 6.28
N LYS A 312 -22.62 -16.23 6.87
CA LYS A 312 -23.21 -15.80 8.16
C LYS A 312 -22.28 -15.97 9.38
N THR A 313 -21.02 -16.28 9.15
CA THR A 313 -20.03 -16.63 10.17
C THR A 313 -19.16 -15.45 10.60
N TRP A 314 -19.24 -14.30 9.94
CA TRP A 314 -18.53 -13.08 10.36
C TRP A 314 -19.44 -12.03 11.00
N SER A 315 -18.85 -11.08 11.71
CA SER A 315 -19.57 -10.03 12.45
C SER A 315 -18.82 -8.70 12.46
N THR A 316 -19.55 -7.59 12.27
CA THR A 316 -19.03 -6.22 12.48
C THR A 316 -18.77 -5.90 13.96
N SER A 317 -19.24 -6.76 14.86
CA SER A 317 -19.00 -6.68 16.31
C SER A 317 -17.84 -7.56 16.77
N ASP A 318 -17.22 -8.34 15.88
CA ASP A 318 -16.00 -9.09 16.20
C ASP A 318 -14.76 -8.32 15.74
N ALA A 319 -13.77 -8.19 16.63
CA ALA A 319 -12.55 -7.42 16.35
C ALA A 319 -11.60 -8.12 15.38
N GLY A 320 -11.58 -9.46 15.39
CA GLY A 320 -10.81 -10.26 14.43
C GLY A 320 -11.39 -10.11 13.02
N ASP A 321 -12.70 -10.22 12.89
CA ASP A 321 -13.38 -10.07 11.60
C ASP A 321 -13.19 -8.67 11.01
N VAL A 322 -13.34 -7.62 11.83
CA VAL A 322 -13.09 -6.23 11.38
C VAL A 322 -11.61 -6.02 11.01
N ARG A 323 -10.66 -6.56 11.80
CA ARG A 323 -9.23 -6.44 11.47
C ARG A 323 -8.89 -7.19 10.17
N MET A 324 -9.48 -8.36 9.94
CA MET A 324 -9.32 -9.14 8.72
C MET A 324 -9.91 -8.41 7.50
N MET A 325 -11.08 -7.77 7.66
CA MET A 325 -11.65 -6.91 6.62
C MET A 325 -10.72 -5.75 6.29
N LEU A 326 -10.17 -5.06 7.29
CA LEU A 326 -9.22 -3.96 7.06
C LEU A 326 -7.98 -4.44 6.31
N TRP A 327 -7.44 -5.62 6.66
CA TRP A 327 -6.33 -6.22 5.93
C TRP A 327 -6.71 -6.44 4.46
N ARG A 328 -7.88 -7.02 4.20
CA ARG A 328 -8.27 -7.39 2.84
C ARG A 328 -8.67 -6.20 1.96
N CYS A 329 -9.29 -5.17 2.54
CA CYS A 329 -9.87 -4.05 1.80
C CYS A 329 -8.93 -2.85 1.64
N PHE A 330 -8.06 -2.59 2.62
CA PHE A 330 -7.24 -1.36 2.65
C PHE A 330 -5.74 -1.61 2.83
N ASP A 331 -5.36 -2.57 3.68
CA ASP A 331 -3.96 -2.87 3.87
C ASP A 331 -3.41 -3.67 2.68
N VAL A 332 -2.10 -3.60 2.49
CA VAL A 332 -1.42 -4.51 1.55
C VAL A 332 -0.83 -5.72 2.28
N ASN A 333 -0.83 -5.71 3.62
CA ASN A 333 -0.28 -6.74 4.49
C ASN A 333 -0.83 -6.59 5.91
N PRO A 334 -0.65 -7.58 6.81
CA PRO A 334 -1.19 -7.51 8.17
C PRO A 334 -0.38 -6.58 9.10
N TYR A 335 0.65 -5.89 8.59
CA TYR A 335 1.59 -5.08 9.38
C TYR A 335 1.12 -3.66 9.69
N ASN A 336 -0.06 -3.25 9.21
CA ASN A 336 -0.62 -1.95 9.59
C ASN A 336 -0.72 -1.84 11.11
N THR A 337 -0.01 -0.86 11.66
CA THR A 337 0.13 -0.63 13.10
C THR A 337 -1.02 0.18 13.68
N GLY A 338 -1.73 0.92 12.83
CA GLY A 338 -2.76 1.88 13.22
C GLY A 338 -2.27 3.06 14.08
N ILE A 339 -0.95 3.27 14.14
CA ILE A 339 -0.33 4.44 14.79
C ILE A 339 0.37 5.37 13.78
N GLY A 340 0.24 5.09 12.48
CA GLY A 340 0.84 5.88 11.40
C GLY A 340 2.35 5.70 11.25
N LYS A 341 2.86 4.51 11.60
CA LYS A 341 4.24 4.10 11.38
C LYS A 341 4.28 2.75 10.71
N GLY A 342 5.21 2.58 9.78
CA GLY A 342 5.45 1.28 9.18
C GLY A 342 6.10 0.34 10.17
N TRP A 343 5.81 -0.94 10.00
CA TRP A 343 6.42 -2.04 10.71
C TRP A 343 6.57 -3.20 9.74
N ASN A 344 7.61 -4.00 9.92
CA ASN A 344 7.83 -5.17 9.08
C ASN A 344 8.41 -6.30 9.93
N SER A 345 8.01 -7.55 9.70
CA SER A 345 8.61 -8.68 10.43
C SER A 345 10.07 -8.92 10.03
N TYR A 346 10.54 -8.26 8.97
CA TYR A 346 11.90 -8.39 8.48
C TYR A 346 12.84 -7.37 9.11
N PRO A 347 14.14 -7.69 9.21
CA PRO A 347 15.14 -6.81 9.80
C PRO A 347 15.14 -5.44 9.13
N ASN A 348 15.25 -4.37 9.88
CA ASN A 348 15.25 -3.04 9.31
C ASN A 348 16.58 -2.78 8.54
N PRO A 349 16.51 -2.42 7.23
CA PRO A 349 17.70 -2.23 6.39
C PRO A 349 18.47 -0.94 6.67
N VAL A 350 17.91 -0.03 7.47
CA VAL A 350 18.45 1.32 7.64
C VAL A 350 19.60 1.32 8.66
N PRO A 351 20.75 1.93 8.35
CA PRO A 351 21.80 2.19 9.35
C PRO A 351 21.34 3.08 10.51
N PRO A 352 21.80 2.83 11.75
CA PRO A 352 22.72 1.77 12.16
C PRO A 352 22.04 0.43 12.46
N VAL A 353 20.72 0.33 12.36
CA VAL A 353 19.93 -0.86 12.77
C VAL A 353 20.37 -2.10 12.00
N CYS A 354 20.64 -1.96 10.70
CA CYS A 354 21.15 -3.04 9.85
C CYS A 354 22.53 -3.62 10.26
N LYS A 355 23.21 -3.02 11.25
CA LYS A 355 24.42 -3.61 11.86
C LYS A 355 24.11 -4.58 13.00
N ILE A 356 22.88 -4.56 13.51
CA ILE A 356 22.39 -5.50 14.51
C ILE A 356 22.01 -6.78 13.75
N PRO A 357 22.53 -7.96 14.15
CA PRO A 357 22.13 -9.22 13.53
C PRO A 357 20.60 -9.36 13.49
N PRO A 358 20.01 -9.83 12.38
CA PRO A 358 18.57 -10.00 12.22
C PRO A 358 17.85 -10.58 13.45
N ASN A 359 18.35 -11.69 13.98
CA ASN A 359 17.80 -12.39 15.14
C ASN A 359 18.01 -11.68 16.50
N LYS A 360 18.59 -10.48 16.50
CA LYS A 360 18.81 -9.64 17.67
C LYS A 360 18.13 -8.27 17.57
N GLN A 361 17.51 -7.97 16.44
CA GLN A 361 16.68 -6.76 16.33
C GLN A 361 15.45 -6.92 17.22
N THR A 362 15.13 -5.87 17.97
CA THR A 362 13.95 -5.80 18.84
C THR A 362 12.72 -5.42 18.01
N ASN A 363 11.51 -5.66 18.52
CA ASN A 363 10.29 -5.20 17.83
C ASN A 363 10.29 -3.69 17.50
N LEU A 364 10.97 -2.89 18.32
CA LEU A 364 11.14 -1.45 18.08
C LEU A 364 12.03 -1.17 16.84
N ASP A 365 13.06 -1.98 16.64
CA ASP A 365 14.00 -1.84 15.52
C ASP A 365 13.32 -2.10 14.16
N HIS A 366 12.25 -2.91 14.17
CA HIS A 366 11.45 -3.27 13.00
C HIS A 366 10.47 -2.17 12.55
N TYR A 367 10.28 -1.11 13.34
CA TYR A 367 9.52 0.06 12.89
C TYR A 367 10.32 0.87 11.87
N THR A 368 9.63 1.33 10.83
CA THR A 368 10.19 2.17 9.77
C THR A 368 9.76 3.64 9.92
N GLY A 369 9.65 4.38 8.83
CA GLY A 369 9.21 5.77 8.87
C GLY A 369 7.71 5.93 9.13
N GLU A 370 7.24 7.16 8.89
CA GLU A 370 5.83 7.47 9.03
C GLU A 370 5.08 7.02 7.78
N GLU A 371 3.94 6.39 7.97
CA GLU A 371 3.08 5.97 6.87
C GLU A 371 1.99 6.98 6.61
N PHE A 372 1.66 7.13 5.33
CA PHE A 372 0.58 8.00 4.91
C PHE A 372 -0.23 7.34 3.80
N VAL A 373 -1.51 7.70 3.75
CA VAL A 373 -2.40 7.34 2.65
C VAL A 373 -3.01 8.58 2.03
N ILE A 374 -3.22 8.51 0.72
CA ILE A 374 -3.98 9.47 -0.08
C ILE A 374 -5.01 8.72 -0.93
N ALA A 375 -5.93 9.42 -1.57
CA ALA A 375 -6.73 8.85 -2.64
C ALA A 375 -5.81 8.38 -3.78
N ASN A 376 -6.05 7.18 -4.31
CA ASN A 376 -5.31 6.67 -5.45
C ASN A 376 -5.68 7.47 -6.70
N ARG A 377 -4.71 8.17 -7.29
CA ARG A 377 -4.90 9.04 -8.45
C ARG A 377 -3.85 8.72 -9.51
N PRO A 378 -4.13 9.04 -10.79
CA PRO A 378 -3.12 8.96 -11.84
C PRO A 378 -1.89 9.79 -11.48
N ILE A 379 -0.70 9.27 -11.77
CA ILE A 379 0.53 9.88 -11.26
C ILE A 379 0.79 11.26 -11.89
N ASN A 380 0.30 11.48 -13.11
CA ASN A 380 0.33 12.80 -13.77
C ASN A 380 -0.48 13.90 -13.05
N THR A 381 -1.23 13.56 -12.00
CA THR A 381 -1.93 14.54 -11.16
C THR A 381 -1.04 15.17 -10.09
N PHE A 382 0.12 14.57 -9.82
CA PHE A 382 1.12 15.09 -8.89
C PHE A 382 2.05 16.11 -9.56
N VAL A 383 2.72 16.92 -8.75
CA VAL A 383 3.57 18.01 -9.23
C VAL A 383 4.97 17.48 -9.49
N SER A 384 5.40 17.61 -10.75
CA SER A 384 6.75 17.30 -11.24
C SER A 384 7.26 15.90 -10.84
N PRO A 385 6.52 14.81 -11.11
CA PRO A 385 6.95 13.48 -10.68
C PRO A 385 8.25 13.08 -11.39
N ALA A 386 9.17 12.49 -10.62
CA ALA A 386 10.39 11.86 -11.09
C ALA A 386 10.35 10.36 -10.80
N TRP A 387 10.92 9.57 -11.71
CA TRP A 387 10.88 8.11 -11.67
C TRP A 387 12.28 7.54 -11.55
N VAL A 388 12.47 6.68 -10.56
CA VAL A 388 13.71 5.99 -10.30
C VAL A 388 13.47 4.49 -10.39
N PRO A 389 13.96 3.79 -11.43
CA PRO A 389 13.86 2.35 -11.49
C PRO A 389 14.72 1.69 -10.40
N PHE A 390 14.14 0.70 -9.74
CA PHE A 390 14.88 -0.17 -8.83
C PHE A 390 15.61 -1.27 -9.63
N PRO A 391 16.79 -1.72 -9.16
CA PRO A 391 17.43 -2.91 -9.73
C PRO A 391 16.48 -4.13 -9.70
N PRO A 392 16.30 -4.85 -10.81
CA PRO A 392 15.38 -5.98 -10.85
C PRO A 392 15.91 -7.15 -10.02
N VAL A 393 15.13 -7.64 -9.06
CA VAL A 393 15.54 -8.77 -8.19
C VAL A 393 15.01 -10.07 -8.78
N THR A 394 15.87 -11.09 -8.90
CA THR A 394 15.44 -12.44 -9.30
C THR A 394 14.78 -13.17 -8.12
N ALA A 395 13.93 -14.17 -8.41
CA ALA A 395 13.33 -15.00 -7.37
C ALA A 395 14.38 -15.69 -6.47
N GLU A 396 15.51 -16.12 -7.05
CA GLU A 396 16.63 -16.72 -6.31
C GLU A 396 17.29 -15.72 -5.35
N GLN A 397 17.59 -14.51 -5.83
CA GLN A 397 18.16 -13.44 -4.99
C GLN A 397 17.20 -13.08 -3.86
N ASN A 398 15.92 -12.96 -4.18
CA ASN A 398 14.90 -12.67 -3.19
C ASN A 398 14.81 -13.75 -2.11
N SER A 399 14.71 -15.03 -2.50
CA SER A 399 14.70 -16.15 -1.57
C SER A 399 15.93 -16.17 -0.65
N ASN A 400 17.09 -15.81 -1.21
CA ASN A 400 18.32 -15.65 -0.44
C ASN A 400 18.23 -14.50 0.58
N TYR A 401 17.64 -13.34 0.24
CA TYR A 401 17.45 -12.25 1.20
C TYR A 401 16.45 -12.56 2.30
N ILE A 402 15.41 -13.34 2.00
CA ILE A 402 14.46 -13.84 2.99
C ILE A 402 15.17 -14.73 4.00
N THR A 403 15.97 -15.67 3.50
CA THR A 403 16.60 -16.71 4.32
C THR A 403 17.81 -16.20 5.08
N ASN A 404 18.67 -15.44 4.41
CA ASN A 404 19.98 -15.03 4.94
C ASN A 404 20.02 -13.57 5.39
N GLY A 405 18.94 -12.81 5.16
CA GLY A 405 18.87 -11.37 5.41
C GLY A 405 19.49 -10.54 4.29
N PHE A 406 19.08 -9.27 4.20
CA PHE A 406 19.78 -8.26 3.41
C PHE A 406 20.78 -7.44 4.26
N CYS A 407 20.59 -7.43 5.58
CA CYS A 407 21.60 -7.13 6.60
C CYS A 407 22.39 -8.42 6.91
#